data_AF-A0A076LEQ9-F1
#
_entry.id   AF-A0A076LEQ9-F1
#
_cell.length_a   1.000
_cell.length_b   1.000
_cell.length_c   1.000
_cell.angle_alpha   90.00
_cell.angle_beta   90.00
_cell.angle_gamma   90.00
#
_symmetry.space_group_name_H-M   'P 1'
#
loop_
_entity.id
_entity.type
_entity.pdbx_description
1 polymer ?
#
loop_
_entity_poly.entity_id
_entity_poly.type
_entity_poly.pdbx_seq_one_letter_code
_entity_poly.pdbx_strand_id
1 'polypeptide(L)'
;MAFDEICDEIILDYEDAKDFAYILKLIYLNEFEKIKNLNLDKFGIIEKDDLLFYGKNYPLFKSLLFFNEIPVFREEKESILFLKSIGLSPRNTLNSLTYKEKVKLGNEFLKRCIGLVPKEYISYIPQLIFGREYYFKGVCLKEYVSALNGLYKIGKKNKVKKLIISMELPDEKDVKKYKKKLAKKIDLFKKKLNSYEINYLNLKFNNKNFKCQYIYVRQSIWNKVLGLFGEEIELKYYPTLVNVAHSHEKVDFLKSLFIFVDRGDISVYAKVPKLVYLKDGLTLNHLNLRGKYIYFGNWEKERFWKIIKKGAL
;
A
#
# COMPACT_ATOMS: atom_id res chain seq x y z
N MET A 1 15.39 4.68 -7.96
CA MET A 1 14.41 5.51 -8.65
C MET A 1 13.00 4.95 -8.44
N ALA A 2 12.08 5.81 -8.03
CA ALA A 2 10.69 5.48 -7.69
C ALA A 2 9.68 6.14 -8.66
N PHE A 3 8.40 5.74 -8.61
CA PHE A 3 7.37 6.21 -9.55
C PHE A 3 7.08 7.72 -9.44
N ASP A 4 7.29 8.32 -8.28
CA ASP A 4 7.19 9.77 -8.09
C ASP A 4 8.24 10.55 -8.89
N GLU A 5 9.43 9.98 -9.12
CA GLU A 5 10.50 10.64 -9.89
C GLU A 5 10.15 10.75 -11.38
N ILE A 6 9.43 9.76 -11.94
CA ILE A 6 8.94 9.87 -13.33
C ILE A 6 7.79 10.87 -13.45
N CYS A 7 6.97 11.00 -12.40
CA CYS A 7 5.98 12.09 -12.35
C CYS A 7 6.67 13.45 -12.30
N ASP A 8 7.73 13.60 -11.50
CA ASP A 8 8.49 14.85 -11.40
C ASP A 8 9.14 15.25 -12.73
N GLU A 9 9.74 14.29 -13.44
CA GLU A 9 10.24 14.50 -14.81
C GLU A 9 9.14 15.01 -15.75
N ILE A 10 7.93 14.43 -15.69
CA ILE A 10 6.82 14.86 -16.55
C ILE A 10 6.29 16.24 -16.16
N ILE A 11 6.19 16.53 -14.86
CA ILE A 11 5.73 17.82 -14.34
C ILE A 11 6.64 18.96 -14.80
N LEU A 12 7.95 18.72 -14.87
CA LEU A 12 8.93 19.71 -15.30
C LEU A 12 8.95 19.89 -16.82
N ASP A 13 8.84 18.79 -17.57
CA ASP A 13 9.15 18.80 -19.01
C ASP A 13 7.92 18.84 -19.94
N TYR A 14 6.70 18.61 -19.44
CA TYR A 14 5.50 18.44 -20.29
C TYR A 14 4.29 19.23 -19.76
N GLU A 15 4.12 20.45 -20.28
CA GLU A 15 3.07 21.38 -19.85
C GLU A 15 1.66 20.78 -19.92
N ASP A 16 1.32 20.07 -21.00
CA ASP A 16 -0.02 19.48 -21.19
C ASP A 16 -0.32 18.30 -20.24
N ALA A 17 0.72 17.65 -19.73
CA ALA A 17 0.61 16.46 -18.89
C ALA A 17 0.91 16.73 -17.40
N LYS A 18 1.39 17.92 -17.04
CA LYS A 18 1.90 18.23 -15.70
C LYS A 18 0.87 18.00 -14.59
N ASP A 19 -0.36 18.46 -14.80
CA ASP A 19 -1.45 18.37 -13.82
C ASP A 19 -1.85 16.91 -13.61
N PHE A 20 -1.97 16.14 -14.69
CA PHE A 20 -2.28 14.71 -14.62
C PHE A 20 -1.16 13.95 -13.91
N ALA A 21 0.10 14.21 -14.26
CA ALA A 21 1.26 13.61 -13.59
C ALA A 21 1.32 13.96 -12.09
N TYR A 22 0.97 15.20 -11.73
CA TYR A 22 0.86 15.64 -10.34
C TYR A 22 -0.22 14.87 -9.58
N ILE A 23 -1.42 14.70 -10.16
CA ILE A 23 -2.48 13.85 -9.59
C ILE A 23 -1.97 12.42 -9.34
N LEU A 24 -1.31 11.81 -10.33
CA LEU A 24 -0.77 10.45 -10.18
C LEU A 24 0.30 10.36 -9.08
N LYS A 25 1.15 11.39 -8.93
CA LYS A 25 2.12 11.49 -7.84
C LYS A 25 1.44 11.54 -6.48
N LEU A 26 0.40 12.36 -6.32
CA LEU A 26 -0.37 12.45 -5.07
C LEU A 26 -1.00 11.10 -4.70
N ILE A 27 -1.58 10.40 -5.68
CA ILE A 27 -2.15 9.05 -5.47
C ILE A 27 -1.07 8.06 -5.04
N TYR A 28 0.11 8.08 -5.68
CA TYR A 28 1.24 7.22 -5.33
C TYR A 28 1.73 7.46 -3.90
N LEU A 29 1.78 8.72 -3.47
CA LEU A 29 2.21 9.13 -2.13
C LEU A 29 1.10 9.02 -1.07
N ASN A 30 -0.12 8.66 -1.46
CA ASN A 30 -1.34 8.61 -0.63
C ASN A 30 -1.79 9.96 -0.07
N GLU A 31 -1.56 11.06 -0.80
CA GLU A 31 -1.92 12.44 -0.41
C GLU A 31 -3.29 12.86 -1.01
N PHE A 32 -4.31 12.03 -0.81
CA PHE A 32 -5.64 12.20 -1.44
C PHE A 32 -6.34 13.52 -1.07
N GLU A 33 -6.03 14.11 0.08
CA GLU A 33 -6.56 15.40 0.51
C GLU A 33 -6.18 16.54 -0.42
N LYS A 34 -4.99 16.47 -1.06
CA LYS A 34 -4.50 17.51 -1.97
C LYS A 34 -5.17 17.44 -3.34
N ILE A 35 -5.85 16.34 -3.65
CA ILE A 35 -6.53 16.12 -4.93
C ILE A 35 -7.85 16.90 -5.01
N LYS A 36 -8.49 17.18 -3.87
CA LYS A 36 -9.82 17.82 -3.80
C LYS A 36 -9.91 19.17 -4.49
N ASN A 37 -8.79 19.88 -4.62
CA ASN A 37 -8.73 21.23 -5.18
C ASN A 37 -8.26 21.23 -6.65
N LEU A 38 -8.14 20.07 -7.29
CA LEU A 38 -7.66 19.93 -8.66
C LEU A 38 -8.82 19.76 -9.64
N ASN A 39 -8.63 20.23 -10.88
CA ASN A 39 -9.61 20.04 -11.95
C ASN A 39 -9.54 18.61 -12.51
N LEU A 40 -10.28 17.69 -11.89
CA LEU A 40 -10.33 16.27 -12.25
C LEU A 40 -11.09 16.02 -13.56
N ASP A 41 -12.13 16.83 -13.82
CA ASP A 41 -12.99 16.71 -14.98
C ASP A 41 -12.23 16.94 -16.29
N LYS A 42 -11.22 17.83 -16.28
CA LYS A 42 -10.27 18.03 -17.39
C LYS A 42 -9.65 16.73 -17.90
N PHE A 43 -9.48 15.74 -17.02
CA PHE A 43 -8.86 14.45 -17.34
C PHE A 43 -9.88 13.30 -17.43
N GLY A 44 -11.19 13.58 -17.35
CA GLY A 44 -12.22 12.56 -17.27
C GLY A 44 -12.08 11.66 -16.05
N ILE A 45 -11.56 12.20 -14.93
CA ILE A 45 -11.47 11.48 -13.67
C ILE A 45 -12.77 11.70 -12.90
N ILE A 46 -13.48 10.60 -12.64
CA ILE A 46 -14.76 10.60 -11.95
C ILE A 46 -14.55 10.30 -10.46
N GLU A 47 -15.06 11.16 -9.59
CA GLU A 47 -15.15 10.91 -8.15
C GLU A 47 -16.50 10.25 -7.81
N LYS A 48 -16.49 9.22 -6.96
CA LYS A 48 -17.72 8.63 -6.41
C LYS A 48 -17.52 8.04 -5.02
N ASP A 49 -18.59 8.03 -4.22
CA ASP A 49 -18.63 7.28 -2.98
C ASP A 49 -18.59 5.77 -3.27
N ASP A 50 -17.69 5.05 -2.62
CA ASP A 50 -17.50 3.61 -2.81
C ASP A 50 -16.85 2.96 -1.57
N LEU A 51 -16.73 1.63 -1.61
CA LEU A 51 -15.93 0.87 -0.65
C LEU A 51 -14.44 1.06 -0.93
N LEU A 52 -13.63 1.47 0.05
CA LEU A 52 -12.20 1.77 -0.11
C LEU A 52 -11.29 0.53 -0.30
N PHE A 53 -11.89 -0.63 -0.59
CA PHE A 53 -11.18 -1.88 -0.83
C PHE A 53 -10.40 -1.83 -2.14
N TYR A 54 -9.16 -2.33 -2.10
CA TYR A 54 -8.36 -2.55 -3.30
C TYR A 54 -8.88 -3.76 -4.10
N GLY A 55 -8.73 -3.73 -5.42
CA GLY A 55 -9.15 -4.83 -6.29
C GLY A 55 -10.60 -4.69 -6.75
N LYS A 56 -10.97 -3.51 -7.26
CA LYS A 56 -12.33 -3.19 -7.74
C LYS A 56 -12.85 -4.16 -8.79
N ASN A 57 -11.93 -4.65 -9.64
CA ASN A 57 -12.20 -5.63 -10.70
C ASN A 57 -11.71 -7.05 -10.37
N TYR A 58 -11.29 -7.31 -9.13
CA TYR A 58 -10.97 -8.67 -8.67
C TYR A 58 -12.23 -9.36 -8.14
N PRO A 59 -12.24 -10.70 -8.11
CA PRO A 59 -13.25 -11.43 -7.34
C PRO A 59 -13.31 -10.90 -5.90
N LEU A 60 -14.51 -10.67 -5.37
CA LEU A 60 -14.74 -10.05 -4.06
C LEU A 60 -13.91 -10.68 -2.95
N PHE A 61 -13.79 -12.01 -2.95
CA PHE A 61 -13.02 -12.72 -1.91
C PHE A 61 -11.53 -12.31 -1.90
N LYS A 62 -10.94 -12.01 -3.06
CA LYS A 62 -9.57 -11.50 -3.15
C LYS A 62 -9.48 -10.05 -2.66
N SER A 63 -10.44 -9.20 -3.03
CA SER A 63 -10.49 -7.80 -2.60
C SER A 63 -10.59 -7.68 -1.09
N LEU A 64 -11.40 -8.53 -0.45
CA LEU A 64 -11.50 -8.62 1.01
C LEU A 64 -10.20 -9.13 1.65
N LEU A 65 -9.56 -10.14 1.05
CA LEU A 65 -8.28 -10.66 1.55
C LEU A 65 -7.13 -9.64 1.43
N PHE A 66 -7.18 -8.73 0.45
CA PHE A 66 -6.20 -7.67 0.28
C PHE A 66 -6.38 -6.51 1.27
N PHE A 67 -7.48 -6.47 2.01
CA PHE A 67 -7.68 -5.48 3.06
C PHE A 67 -6.80 -5.80 4.27
N ASN A 68 -5.78 -4.96 4.48
CA ASN A 68 -4.72 -5.18 5.48
C ASN A 68 -4.59 -4.04 6.48
N GLU A 69 -5.62 -3.20 6.61
CA GLU A 69 -5.71 -2.24 7.72
C GLU A 69 -6.19 -2.94 8.99
N ILE A 70 -7.14 -3.87 8.85
CA ILE A 70 -7.58 -4.79 9.89
C ILE A 70 -7.65 -6.17 9.22
N PRO A 71 -6.79 -7.14 9.57
CA PRO A 71 -6.73 -8.42 8.89
C PRO A 71 -7.92 -9.32 9.28
N VAL A 72 -9.11 -8.99 8.78
CA VAL A 72 -10.38 -9.71 9.04
C VAL A 72 -10.32 -11.15 8.52
N PHE A 73 -9.62 -11.36 7.40
CA PHE A 73 -9.45 -12.65 6.77
C PHE A 73 -7.97 -12.92 6.56
N ARG A 74 -7.53 -14.13 6.91
CA ARG A 74 -6.16 -14.62 6.67
C ARG A 74 -6.13 -15.59 5.49
N GLU A 75 -7.24 -16.25 5.21
CA GLU A 75 -7.37 -17.22 4.12
C GLU A 75 -8.50 -16.90 3.15
N GLU A 76 -8.35 -17.34 1.90
CA GLU A 76 -9.40 -17.20 0.88
C GLU A 76 -10.71 -17.86 1.31
N LYS A 77 -10.63 -19.03 1.94
CA LYS A 77 -11.80 -19.78 2.41
C LYS A 77 -12.67 -18.96 3.35
N GLU A 78 -12.07 -18.20 4.27
CA GLU A 78 -12.80 -17.37 5.23
C GLU A 78 -13.59 -16.25 4.55
N SER A 79 -12.95 -15.54 3.62
CA SER A 79 -13.59 -14.48 2.85
C SER A 79 -14.71 -15.01 1.92
N ILE A 80 -14.52 -16.21 1.35
CA ILE A 80 -15.54 -16.91 0.56
C ILE A 80 -16.76 -17.27 1.42
N LEU A 81 -16.53 -17.86 2.60
CA LEU A 81 -17.61 -18.24 3.53
C LEU A 81 -18.38 -17.02 4.03
N PHE A 82 -17.67 -15.92 4.34
CA PHE A 82 -18.31 -14.67 4.71
C PHE A 82 -19.22 -14.14 3.61
N LEU A 83 -18.74 -14.03 2.37
CA LEU A 83 -19.53 -13.54 1.25
C LEU A 83 -20.79 -14.38 1.03
N LYS A 84 -20.65 -15.71 1.10
CA LYS A 84 -21.79 -16.63 1.03
C LYS A 84 -22.80 -16.40 2.17
N SER A 85 -22.33 -16.20 3.40
CA SER A 85 -23.22 -15.97 4.55
C SER A 85 -24.05 -14.69 4.44
N ILE A 86 -23.57 -13.69 3.69
CA ILE A 86 -24.29 -12.45 3.43
C ILE A 86 -25.01 -12.46 2.08
N GLY A 87 -25.09 -13.61 1.41
CA GLY A 87 -25.80 -13.78 0.14
C GLY A 87 -25.15 -13.06 -1.04
N LEU A 88 -23.83 -12.83 -1.01
CA LEU A 88 -23.07 -12.29 -2.15
C LEU A 88 -22.23 -13.39 -2.80
N SER A 89 -22.20 -13.40 -4.12
CA SER A 89 -21.36 -14.33 -4.88
C SER A 89 -19.88 -13.94 -4.74
N PRO A 90 -19.00 -14.86 -4.30
CA PRO A 90 -17.57 -14.57 -4.18
C PRO A 90 -16.88 -14.20 -5.50
N ARG A 91 -17.45 -14.63 -6.63
CA ARG A 91 -16.88 -14.41 -7.98
C ARG A 91 -17.20 -13.05 -8.57
N ASN A 92 -18.19 -12.34 -8.03
CA ASN A 92 -18.50 -10.97 -8.45
C ASN A 92 -17.30 -10.06 -8.19
N THR A 93 -17.31 -8.88 -8.80
CA THR A 93 -16.34 -7.81 -8.52
C THR A 93 -17.02 -6.68 -7.78
N LEU A 94 -16.25 -5.83 -7.09
CA LEU A 94 -16.84 -4.65 -6.43
C LEU A 94 -17.53 -3.74 -7.45
N ASN A 95 -16.99 -3.60 -8.66
CA ASN A 95 -17.60 -2.80 -9.72
C ASN A 95 -18.90 -3.41 -10.28
N SER A 96 -19.09 -4.72 -10.19
CA SER A 96 -20.35 -5.37 -10.61
C SER A 96 -21.48 -5.29 -9.58
N LEU A 97 -21.18 -4.88 -8.34
CA LEU A 97 -22.19 -4.78 -7.29
C LEU A 97 -23.07 -3.53 -7.46
N THR A 98 -24.36 -3.70 -7.23
CA THR A 98 -25.29 -2.58 -7.05
C THR A 98 -24.93 -1.76 -5.81
N TYR A 99 -25.43 -0.52 -5.73
CA TYR A 99 -25.24 0.33 -4.55
C TYR A 99 -25.71 -0.35 -3.26
N LYS A 100 -26.90 -0.98 -3.28
CA LYS A 100 -27.46 -1.70 -2.13
C LYS A 100 -26.56 -2.86 -1.67
N GLU A 101 -25.99 -3.61 -2.60
CA GLU A 101 -25.06 -4.70 -2.29
C GLU A 101 -23.75 -4.19 -1.71
N LYS A 102 -23.22 -3.06 -2.22
CA LYS A 102 -22.03 -2.42 -1.66
C LYS A 102 -22.26 -1.95 -0.22
N VAL A 103 -23.40 -1.31 0.06
CA VAL A 103 -23.78 -0.90 1.41
C VAL A 103 -23.88 -2.12 2.33
N LYS A 104 -24.53 -3.20 1.87
CA LYS A 104 -24.60 -4.46 2.63
C LYS A 104 -23.21 -5.03 2.93
N LEU A 105 -22.36 -5.15 1.91
CA LEU A 105 -21.00 -5.67 2.06
C LEU A 105 -20.18 -4.84 3.05
N GLY A 106 -20.20 -3.52 2.90
CA GLY A 106 -19.47 -2.61 3.78
C GLY A 106 -19.92 -2.70 5.23
N ASN A 107 -21.23 -2.74 5.48
CA ASN A 107 -21.77 -2.81 6.83
C ASN A 107 -21.48 -4.16 7.52
N GLU A 108 -21.62 -5.27 6.80
CA GLU A 108 -21.29 -6.60 7.34
C GLU A 108 -19.78 -6.76 7.58
N PHE A 109 -18.95 -6.17 6.72
CA PHE A 109 -17.50 -6.12 6.94
C PHE A 109 -17.12 -5.24 8.14
N LEU A 110 -17.74 -4.07 8.28
CA LEU A 110 -17.57 -3.17 9.43
C LEU A 110 -17.87 -3.87 10.76
N LYS A 111 -18.97 -4.64 10.85
CA LYS A 111 -19.30 -5.42 12.04
C LYS A 111 -18.17 -6.37 12.45
N ARG A 112 -17.53 -7.02 11.48
CA ARG A 112 -16.37 -7.90 11.77
C ARG A 112 -15.16 -7.12 12.24
N CYS A 113 -14.87 -5.97 11.63
CA CYS A 113 -13.78 -5.10 12.07
C CYS A 113 -13.95 -4.65 13.53
N ILE A 114 -15.18 -4.27 13.93
CA ILE A 114 -15.49 -3.84 15.30
C ILE A 114 -15.11 -4.93 16.33
N GLY A 115 -15.36 -6.20 16.01
CA GLY A 115 -15.02 -7.32 16.89
C GLY A 115 -13.52 -7.61 17.03
N LEU A 116 -12.67 -7.00 16.19
CA LEU A 116 -11.22 -7.26 16.14
C LEU A 116 -10.37 -6.10 16.66
N VAL A 117 -10.97 -4.94 16.93
CA VAL A 117 -10.21 -3.75 17.35
C VAL A 117 -10.62 -3.28 18.74
N PRO A 118 -9.70 -2.67 19.51
CA PRO A 118 -10.02 -2.04 20.78
C PRO A 118 -11.06 -0.93 20.64
N LYS A 119 -11.84 -0.70 21.72
CA LYS A 119 -12.98 0.23 21.73
C LYS A 119 -12.62 1.63 21.26
N GLU A 120 -11.44 2.12 21.65
CA GLU A 120 -10.97 3.46 21.33
C GLU A 120 -10.66 3.67 19.83
N TYR A 121 -10.62 2.61 19.02
CA TYR A 121 -10.45 2.70 17.57
C TYR A 121 -11.76 2.56 16.78
N ILE A 122 -12.86 2.15 17.42
CA ILE A 122 -14.12 1.79 16.74
C ILE A 122 -14.68 2.95 15.89
N SER A 123 -14.62 4.18 16.42
CA SER A 123 -15.14 5.38 15.74
C SER A 123 -14.39 5.72 14.44
N TYR A 124 -13.18 5.19 14.25
CA TYR A 124 -12.36 5.45 13.06
C TYR A 124 -12.49 4.39 11.97
N ILE A 125 -13.04 3.19 12.28
CA ILE A 125 -13.16 2.09 11.31
C ILE A 125 -13.98 2.48 10.06
N PRO A 126 -15.11 3.21 10.15
CA PRO A 126 -15.90 3.54 8.96
C PRO A 126 -15.08 4.24 7.88
N GLN A 127 -14.11 5.09 8.26
CA GLN A 127 -13.23 5.83 7.36
C GLN A 127 -12.22 4.94 6.61
N LEU A 128 -12.06 3.68 7.04
CA LEU A 128 -11.24 2.68 6.33
C LEU A 128 -12.02 1.92 5.27
N ILE A 129 -13.34 1.88 5.40
CA ILE A 129 -14.22 1.02 4.60
C ILE A 129 -14.97 1.86 3.56
N PHE A 130 -15.44 3.05 3.95
CA PHE A 130 -16.25 3.91 3.11
C PHE A 130 -15.55 5.24 2.82
N GLY A 131 -15.70 5.73 1.61
CA GLY A 131 -15.24 7.07 1.24
C GLY A 131 -15.25 7.30 -0.26
N ARG A 132 -14.58 8.36 -0.68
CA ARG A 132 -14.46 8.75 -2.08
C ARG A 132 -13.35 7.98 -2.77
N GLU A 133 -13.65 7.46 -3.96
CA GLU A 133 -12.69 6.84 -4.87
C GLU A 133 -12.73 7.55 -6.23
N TYR A 134 -11.57 7.60 -6.87
CA TYR A 134 -11.37 8.28 -8.15
C TYR A 134 -11.18 7.25 -9.26
N TYR A 135 -11.79 7.49 -10.41
CA TYR A 135 -11.81 6.55 -11.53
C TYR A 135 -11.37 7.24 -12.81
N PHE A 136 -10.38 6.67 -13.47
CA PHE A 136 -9.88 7.12 -14.76
C PHE A 136 -10.18 6.05 -15.81
N LYS A 137 -10.95 6.40 -16.84
CA LYS A 137 -11.37 5.46 -17.90
C LYS A 137 -11.95 4.14 -17.34
N GLY A 138 -12.78 4.24 -16.29
CA GLY A 138 -13.42 3.10 -15.62
C GLY A 138 -12.52 2.31 -14.65
N VAL A 139 -11.22 2.64 -14.56
CA VAL A 139 -10.26 1.98 -13.65
C VAL A 139 -10.06 2.85 -12.42
N CYS A 140 -10.08 2.26 -11.22
CA CYS A 140 -9.77 2.98 -9.99
C CYS A 140 -8.34 3.54 -10.07
N LEU A 141 -8.17 4.82 -9.74
CA LEU A 141 -6.94 5.57 -9.94
C LEU A 141 -5.76 4.98 -9.14
N LYS A 142 -6.03 4.44 -7.94
CA LYS A 142 -5.04 3.68 -7.14
C LYS A 142 -4.53 2.44 -7.90
N GLU A 143 -5.41 1.74 -8.60
CA GLU A 143 -5.05 0.55 -9.39
C GLU A 143 -4.33 0.93 -10.69
N TYR A 144 -4.74 2.03 -11.32
CA TYR A 144 -4.05 2.62 -12.47
C TYR A 144 -2.60 2.98 -12.11
N VAL A 145 -2.40 3.73 -11.03
CA VAL A 145 -1.05 4.08 -10.51
C VAL A 145 -0.27 2.83 -10.12
N SER A 146 -0.91 1.86 -9.46
CA SER A 146 -0.25 0.58 -9.14
C SER A 146 0.19 -0.18 -10.40
N ALA A 147 -0.57 -0.12 -11.49
CA ALA A 147 -0.23 -0.75 -12.75
C ALA A 147 0.98 -0.04 -13.41
N LEU A 148 0.95 1.29 -13.50
CA LEU A 148 2.08 2.08 -14.03
C LEU A 148 3.37 1.87 -13.22
N ASN A 149 3.28 1.95 -11.89
CA ASN A 149 4.40 1.65 -11.00
C ASN A 149 4.89 0.20 -11.18
N GLY A 150 3.99 -0.75 -11.43
CA GLY A 150 4.33 -2.13 -11.74
C GLY A 150 5.15 -2.26 -13.03
N LEU A 151 4.73 -1.58 -14.10
CA LEU A 151 5.45 -1.51 -15.37
C LEU A 151 6.83 -0.86 -15.20
N TYR A 152 6.90 0.22 -14.43
CA TYR A 152 8.14 0.90 -14.08
C TYR A 152 9.13 -0.06 -13.41
N LYS A 153 8.67 -0.83 -12.40
CA LYS A 153 9.48 -1.82 -11.68
C LYS A 153 10.04 -2.94 -12.55
N ILE A 154 9.43 -3.23 -13.71
CA ILE A 154 9.92 -4.24 -14.65
C ILE A 154 10.72 -3.62 -15.82
N GLY A 155 11.22 -2.40 -15.65
CA GLY A 155 12.14 -1.74 -16.58
C GLY A 155 11.47 -1.00 -17.73
N LYS A 156 10.14 -0.79 -17.70
CA LYS A 156 9.40 -0.14 -18.79
C LYS A 156 9.26 1.38 -18.62
N LYS A 157 10.31 2.07 -18.18
CA LYS A 157 10.29 3.53 -17.88
C LYS A 157 9.71 4.35 -19.03
N ASN A 158 10.25 4.23 -20.24
CA ASN A 158 9.82 5.03 -21.40
C ASN A 158 8.36 4.76 -21.78
N LYS A 159 7.88 3.51 -21.64
CA LYS A 159 6.48 3.17 -21.87
C LYS A 159 5.57 3.83 -20.84
N VAL A 160 5.95 3.81 -19.56
CA VAL A 160 5.20 4.50 -18.49
C VAL A 160 5.14 6.00 -18.76
N LYS A 161 6.25 6.63 -19.16
CA LYS A 161 6.30 8.06 -19.50
C LYS A 161 5.29 8.39 -20.60
N LYS A 162 5.32 7.62 -21.70
CA LYS A 162 4.38 7.77 -22.82
C LYS A 162 2.93 7.63 -22.38
N LEU A 163 2.60 6.59 -21.60
CA LEU A 163 1.24 6.35 -21.11
C LEU A 163 0.69 7.48 -20.23
N ILE A 164 1.55 8.13 -19.43
CA ILE A 164 1.13 9.27 -18.61
C ILE A 164 0.88 10.49 -19.50
N ILE A 165 1.78 10.78 -20.44
CA ILE A 165 1.66 11.92 -21.36
C ILE A 165 0.44 11.77 -22.28
N SER A 166 0.22 10.57 -22.83
CA SER A 166 -0.94 10.27 -23.68
C SER A 166 -2.22 9.99 -22.88
N MET A 167 -2.13 9.95 -21.55
CA MET A 167 -3.25 9.63 -20.65
C MET A 167 -3.93 8.30 -21.05
N GLU A 168 -3.14 7.26 -21.27
CA GLU A 168 -3.59 5.94 -21.73
C GLU A 168 -3.51 4.88 -20.63
N LEU A 169 -4.33 3.83 -20.78
CA LEU A 169 -4.29 2.66 -19.91
C LEU A 169 -3.12 1.74 -20.29
N PRO A 170 -2.40 1.16 -19.31
CA PRO A 170 -1.37 0.18 -19.61
C PRO A 170 -1.96 -1.10 -20.19
N ASP A 171 -1.21 -1.73 -21.10
CA ASP A 171 -1.56 -3.03 -21.68
C ASP A 171 -1.73 -4.12 -20.60
N GLU A 172 -2.82 -4.88 -20.68
CA GLU A 172 -3.18 -5.87 -19.68
C GLU A 172 -2.15 -7.02 -19.55
N LYS A 173 -1.49 -7.41 -20.65
CA LYS A 173 -0.44 -8.45 -20.65
C LYS A 173 0.77 -8.00 -19.83
N ASP A 174 1.14 -6.72 -19.94
CA ASP A 174 2.23 -6.14 -19.16
C ASP A 174 1.89 -6.09 -17.66
N VAL A 175 0.67 -5.68 -17.34
CA VAL A 175 0.17 -5.66 -15.97
C VAL A 175 0.15 -7.08 -15.37
N LYS A 176 -0.35 -8.07 -16.12
CA LYS A 176 -0.33 -9.50 -15.73
C LYS A 176 1.10 -10.00 -15.50
N LYS A 177 2.06 -9.64 -16.37
CA LYS A 177 3.48 -10.01 -16.22
C LYS A 177 4.07 -9.47 -14.91
N TYR A 178 3.80 -8.21 -14.58
CA TYR A 178 4.22 -7.63 -13.29
C TYR A 178 3.55 -8.34 -12.11
N LYS A 179 2.22 -8.52 -12.15
CA LYS A 179 1.47 -9.18 -11.07
C LYS A 179 2.00 -10.59 -10.77
N LYS A 180 2.35 -11.37 -11.80
CA LYS A 180 2.98 -12.70 -11.64
C LYS A 180 4.34 -12.61 -10.94
N LYS A 181 5.17 -11.61 -11.26
CA LYS A 181 6.45 -11.38 -10.56
C LYS A 181 6.23 -10.96 -9.11
N LEU A 182 5.30 -10.02 -8.86
CA LEU A 182 4.98 -9.55 -7.52
C LEU A 182 4.45 -10.67 -6.64
N ALA A 183 3.55 -11.52 -7.14
CA ALA A 183 3.01 -12.67 -6.41
C ALA A 183 4.13 -13.60 -5.91
N LYS A 184 5.07 -13.97 -6.79
CA LYS A 184 6.25 -14.76 -6.41
C LYS A 184 7.08 -14.11 -5.29
N LYS A 185 7.24 -12.78 -5.32
CA LYS A 185 7.99 -12.05 -4.29
C LYS A 185 7.21 -11.94 -2.98
N ILE A 186 5.89 -11.82 -3.03
CA ILE A 186 5.01 -11.87 -1.85
C ILE A 186 5.10 -13.26 -1.20
N ASP A 187 5.01 -14.33 -1.97
CA ASP A 187 5.06 -15.71 -1.44
C ASP A 187 6.42 -16.00 -0.80
N LEU A 188 7.51 -15.59 -1.47
CA LEU A 188 8.86 -15.68 -0.93
C LEU A 188 9.01 -14.87 0.37
N PHE A 189 8.49 -13.64 0.40
CA PHE A 189 8.54 -12.79 1.58
C PHE A 189 7.76 -13.39 2.75
N LYS A 190 6.54 -13.89 2.52
CA LYS A 190 5.72 -14.58 3.53
C LYS A 190 6.45 -15.78 4.14
N LYS A 191 7.10 -16.61 3.31
CA LYS A 191 7.94 -17.72 3.79
C LYS A 191 9.08 -17.24 4.70
N LYS A 192 9.79 -16.17 4.29
CA LYS A 192 10.87 -15.58 5.10
C LYS A 192 10.37 -14.89 6.36
N LEU A 193 9.16 -14.32 6.35
CA LEU A 193 8.57 -13.60 7.48
C LEU A 193 8.42 -14.48 8.72
N ASN A 194 8.15 -15.78 8.54
CA ASN A 194 8.15 -16.76 9.62
C ASN A 194 9.51 -16.92 10.30
N SER A 195 10.61 -16.70 9.58
CA SER A 195 11.97 -16.81 10.12
C SER A 195 12.51 -15.49 10.67
N TYR A 196 11.89 -14.35 10.35
CA TYR A 196 12.36 -13.06 10.84
C TYR A 196 11.95 -12.85 12.30
N GLU A 197 12.88 -12.28 13.07
CA GLU A 197 12.62 -11.78 14.40
C GLU A 197 11.94 -10.41 14.32
N ILE A 198 10.84 -10.25 15.05
CA ILE A 198 10.16 -8.96 15.21
C ILE A 198 10.70 -8.30 16.47
N ASN A 199 11.47 -7.26 16.23
CA ASN A 199 12.07 -6.43 17.27
C ASN A 199 11.18 -5.20 17.53
N TYR A 200 11.51 -4.43 18.57
CA TYR A 200 10.73 -3.27 18.98
C TYR A 200 11.60 -2.03 19.14
N LEU A 201 11.03 -0.89 18.77
CA LEU A 201 11.60 0.43 19.01
C LEU A 201 10.52 1.37 19.55
N ASN A 202 10.92 2.36 20.32
CA ASN A 202 10.03 3.43 20.74
C ASN A 202 10.19 4.64 19.81
N LEU A 203 9.07 5.15 19.31
CA LEU A 203 9.00 6.36 18.51
C LEU A 203 8.29 7.44 19.32
N LYS A 204 8.97 8.55 19.56
CA LYS A 204 8.34 9.73 20.16
C LYS A 204 7.69 10.57 19.07
N PHE A 205 6.43 10.94 19.26
CA PHE A 205 5.70 11.82 18.34
C PHE A 205 4.61 12.57 19.10
N ASN A 206 4.56 13.90 18.96
CA ASN A 206 3.60 14.77 19.67
C ASN A 206 3.49 14.47 21.18
N ASN A 207 4.63 14.37 21.86
CA ASN A 207 4.73 14.04 23.30
C ASN A 207 4.16 12.67 23.71
N LYS A 208 3.82 11.80 22.75
CA LYS A 208 3.42 10.41 22.98
C LYS A 208 4.54 9.47 22.57
N ASN A 209 4.66 8.35 23.28
CA ASN A 209 5.56 7.26 22.93
C ASN A 209 4.77 6.14 22.26
N PHE A 210 5.14 5.81 21.03
CA PHE A 210 4.56 4.71 20.25
C PHE A 210 5.54 3.54 20.26
N LYS A 211 5.11 2.40 20.78
CA LYS A 211 5.86 1.15 20.63
C LYS A 211 5.66 0.61 19.21
N CYS A 212 6.70 0.68 18.39
CA CYS A 212 6.72 0.20 17.02
C CYS A 212 7.39 -1.17 16.92
N GLN A 213 7.09 -1.89 15.85
CA GLN A 213 7.70 -3.17 15.49
C GLN A 213 8.70 -2.93 14.37
N TYR A 214 9.77 -3.72 14.31
CA TYR A 214 10.65 -3.71 13.14
C TYR A 214 11.25 -5.08 12.81
N ILE A 215 11.58 -5.24 11.54
CA ILE A 215 12.34 -6.36 10.98
C ILE A 215 13.63 -5.79 10.40
N TYR A 216 14.77 -6.37 10.77
CA TYR A 216 16.07 -6.03 10.19
C TYR A 216 16.51 -7.12 9.21
N VAL A 217 16.60 -6.76 7.93
CA VAL A 217 17.01 -7.65 6.84
C VAL A 217 18.44 -7.30 6.44
N ARG A 218 19.40 -8.08 6.92
CA ARG A 218 20.79 -7.99 6.46
C ARG A 218 20.94 -8.71 5.13
N GLN A 219 21.35 -8.02 4.08
CA GLN A 219 21.64 -8.67 2.81
C GLN A 219 23.12 -9.02 2.70
N SER A 220 23.44 -10.31 2.71
CA SER A 220 24.81 -10.81 2.54
C SER A 220 25.21 -10.81 1.06
N ILE A 221 26.52 -10.92 0.80
CA ILE A 221 27.08 -11.06 -0.57
C ILE A 221 26.52 -12.32 -1.27
N TRP A 222 26.25 -13.38 -0.53
CA TRP A 222 25.56 -14.59 -1.03
C TRP A 222 24.14 -14.31 -1.52
N ASN A 223 23.44 -13.31 -0.97
CA ASN A 223 22.12 -12.92 -1.47
C ASN A 223 22.19 -12.29 -2.87
N LYS A 224 23.31 -11.68 -3.27
CA LYS A 224 23.50 -11.19 -4.66
C LYS A 224 23.60 -12.35 -5.65
N VAL A 225 24.24 -13.44 -5.26
CA VAL A 225 24.33 -14.68 -6.07
C VAL A 225 22.95 -15.35 -6.16
N LEU A 226 22.23 -15.47 -5.04
CA LEU A 226 20.84 -15.96 -5.00
C LEU A 226 19.85 -15.04 -5.74
N GLY A 227 20.17 -13.75 -5.87
CA GLY A 227 19.44 -12.78 -6.68
C GLY A 227 19.43 -13.13 -8.17
N LEU A 228 20.52 -13.73 -8.69
CA LEU A 228 20.59 -14.24 -10.05
C LEU A 228 19.65 -15.44 -10.28
N PHE A 229 19.37 -16.21 -9.23
CA PHE A 229 18.41 -17.33 -9.24
C PHE A 229 16.98 -16.93 -8.82
N GLY A 230 16.75 -15.65 -8.53
CA GLY A 230 15.42 -15.11 -8.21
C GLY A 230 14.97 -15.29 -6.74
N GLU A 231 15.86 -15.73 -5.86
CA GLU A 231 15.60 -15.98 -4.42
C GLU A 231 15.84 -14.76 -3.52
N GLU A 232 16.30 -13.66 -4.11
CA GLU A 232 16.41 -12.36 -3.45
C GLU A 232 15.15 -11.50 -3.70
N ILE A 233 14.77 -10.70 -2.70
CA ILE A 233 13.71 -9.70 -2.83
C ILE A 233 14.36 -8.36 -3.15
N GLU A 234 14.09 -7.84 -4.35
CA GLU A 234 14.56 -6.53 -4.77
C GLU A 234 13.87 -5.40 -3.97
N LEU A 235 14.61 -4.34 -3.66
CA LEU A 235 14.15 -3.16 -2.91
C LEU A 235 12.80 -2.60 -3.38
N LYS A 236 12.60 -2.56 -4.70
CA LYS A 236 11.39 -2.02 -5.33
C LYS A 236 10.08 -2.71 -4.93
N TYR A 237 10.13 -3.90 -4.32
CA TYR A 237 8.94 -4.61 -3.85
C TYR A 237 8.60 -4.31 -2.39
N TYR A 238 9.55 -3.85 -1.57
CA TYR A 238 9.34 -3.66 -0.13
C TYR A 238 8.22 -2.69 0.26
N PRO A 239 7.89 -1.62 -0.48
CA PRO A 239 6.71 -0.80 -0.19
C PRO A 239 5.41 -1.61 -0.19
N THR A 240 5.30 -2.61 -1.06
CA THR A 240 4.15 -3.53 -1.06
C THR A 240 4.28 -4.58 0.04
N LEU A 241 5.48 -5.08 0.31
CA LEU A 241 5.71 -6.15 1.29
C LEU A 241 5.49 -5.69 2.73
N VAL A 242 5.84 -4.45 3.09
CA VAL A 242 5.55 -3.92 4.43
C VAL A 242 4.04 -3.82 4.69
N ASN A 243 3.27 -3.55 3.63
CA ASN A 243 1.81 -3.56 3.69
C ASN A 243 1.25 -4.99 3.86
N VAL A 244 1.81 -5.96 3.11
CA VAL A 244 1.43 -7.38 3.24
C VAL A 244 1.80 -7.96 4.61
N ALA A 245 2.91 -7.52 5.21
CA ALA A 245 3.36 -7.99 6.51
C ALA A 245 2.34 -7.75 7.63
N HIS A 246 1.54 -6.67 7.55
CA HIS A 246 0.50 -6.37 8.55
C HIS A 246 -0.63 -7.40 8.63
N SER A 247 -0.80 -8.25 7.60
CA SER A 247 -1.74 -9.35 7.64
C SER A 247 -1.15 -10.63 8.25
N HIS A 248 0.13 -10.63 8.61
CA HIS A 248 0.81 -11.79 9.18
C HIS A 248 0.47 -11.95 10.67
N GLU A 249 0.37 -13.18 11.16
CA GLU A 249 -0.01 -13.48 12.56
C GLU A 249 0.99 -12.93 13.59
N LYS A 250 2.28 -12.94 13.26
CA LYS A 250 3.35 -12.41 14.12
C LYS A 250 3.33 -10.89 14.27
N VAL A 251 2.70 -10.17 13.34
CA VAL A 251 2.73 -8.70 13.30
C VAL A 251 1.45 -8.17 13.95
N ASP A 252 1.62 -7.36 15.00
CA ASP A 252 0.51 -6.59 15.55
C ASP A 252 0.10 -5.50 14.55
N PHE A 253 -1.08 -5.64 13.94
CA PHE A 253 -1.58 -4.73 12.91
C PHE A 253 -1.93 -3.33 13.43
N LEU A 254 -1.98 -3.12 14.75
CA LEU A 254 -2.19 -1.81 15.38
C LEU A 254 -0.86 -1.13 15.77
N LYS A 255 0.29 -1.76 15.55
CA LYS A 255 1.60 -1.14 15.75
C LYS A 255 2.27 -0.85 14.41
N SER A 256 2.84 0.34 14.27
CA SER A 256 3.67 0.66 13.10
C SER A 256 4.77 -0.38 12.91
N LEU A 257 4.94 -0.85 11.67
CA LEU A 257 5.99 -1.80 11.30
C LEU A 257 7.02 -1.13 10.43
N PHE A 258 8.29 -1.30 10.77
CA PHE A 258 9.43 -0.94 9.95
C PHE A 258 10.09 -2.19 9.38
N ILE A 259 10.54 -2.14 8.13
CA ILE A 259 11.45 -3.11 7.52
C ILE A 259 12.69 -2.33 7.09
N PHE A 260 13.80 -2.66 7.73
CA PHE A 260 15.10 -2.09 7.45
C PHE A 260 15.89 -3.07 6.59
N VAL A 261 16.37 -2.64 5.43
CA VAL A 261 17.16 -3.47 4.53
C VAL A 261 18.57 -2.89 4.44
N ASP A 262 19.54 -3.62 4.97
CA ASP A 262 20.96 -3.22 5.00
C ASP A 262 21.68 -3.70 3.73
N ARG A 263 22.18 -2.74 2.95
CA ARG A 263 23.04 -2.94 1.76
C ARG A 263 24.30 -2.06 1.80
N GLY A 264 24.69 -1.58 2.98
CA GLY A 264 25.64 -0.46 3.15
C GLY A 264 24.91 0.70 3.83
N ASP A 265 24.05 1.38 3.06
CA ASP A 265 23.00 2.26 3.62
C ASP A 265 21.76 1.45 4.00
N ILE A 266 20.92 2.02 4.87
CA ILE A 266 19.70 1.40 5.34
C ILE A 266 18.51 1.91 4.53
N SER A 267 17.98 1.07 3.64
CA SER A 267 16.68 1.35 3.03
C SER A 267 15.57 1.08 4.05
N VAL A 268 14.72 2.07 4.27
CA VAL A 268 13.64 2.05 5.25
C VAL A 268 12.31 1.93 4.54
N TYR A 269 11.50 0.97 4.96
CA TYR A 269 10.11 0.83 4.53
C TYR A 269 9.25 0.71 5.77
N ALA A 270 8.24 1.53 5.93
CA ALA A 270 7.39 1.48 7.10
C ALA A 270 5.91 1.56 6.74
N LYS A 271 5.07 1.00 7.60
CA LYS A 271 3.62 1.21 7.55
C LYS A 271 3.17 1.74 8.91
N VAL A 272 2.43 2.84 8.89
CA VAL A 272 1.62 3.28 10.02
C VAL A 272 0.19 2.79 9.78
N PRO A 273 -0.41 2.02 10.70
CA PRO A 273 -1.80 1.60 10.59
C PRO A 273 -2.70 2.83 10.47
N LYS A 274 -3.64 2.82 9.52
CA LYS A 274 -4.52 3.97 9.33
C LYS A 274 -5.35 4.31 10.58
N LEU A 275 -5.74 3.32 11.37
CA LEU A 275 -6.41 3.56 12.65
C LEU A 275 -5.58 4.41 13.61
N VAL A 276 -4.27 4.13 13.70
CA VAL A 276 -3.34 4.89 14.55
C VAL A 276 -3.14 6.30 14.00
N TYR A 277 -3.03 6.44 12.67
CA TYR A 277 -2.99 7.76 12.03
C TYR A 277 -4.27 8.57 12.31
N LEU A 278 -5.44 7.97 12.13
CA LEU A 278 -6.72 8.68 12.30
C LEU A 278 -6.98 9.11 13.74
N LYS A 279 -6.55 8.29 14.71
CA LYS A 279 -6.70 8.57 16.14
C LYS A 279 -5.67 9.56 16.66
N ASP A 280 -4.40 9.34 16.34
CA ASP A 280 -3.28 10.03 16.99
C ASP A 280 -2.51 10.98 16.06
N GLY A 281 -2.86 11.03 14.77
CA GLY A 281 -2.15 11.83 13.77
C GLY A 281 -0.73 11.33 13.48
N LEU A 282 -0.38 10.11 13.89
CA LEU A 282 0.99 9.58 13.78
C LEU A 282 1.45 9.55 12.32
N THR A 283 2.49 10.33 12.01
CA THR A 283 3.16 10.30 10.70
C THR A 283 4.65 10.04 10.87
N LEU A 284 5.32 9.56 9.83
CA LEU A 284 6.77 9.32 9.83
C LEU A 284 7.55 10.31 8.96
N ASN A 285 6.90 11.37 8.46
CA ASN A 285 7.55 12.35 7.58
C ASN A 285 8.68 13.12 8.29
N HIS A 286 8.55 13.35 9.60
CA HIS A 286 9.59 13.95 10.45
C HIS A 286 10.87 13.10 10.54
N LEU A 287 10.83 11.83 10.09
CA LEU A 287 11.99 10.95 9.99
C LEU A 287 12.62 10.94 8.58
N ASN A 288 12.35 11.96 7.76
CA ASN A 288 12.76 12.05 6.35
C ASN A 288 12.28 10.85 5.51
N LEU A 289 11.10 10.32 5.83
CA LEU A 289 10.44 9.29 5.03
C LEU A 289 9.34 9.93 4.18
N ARG A 290 9.21 9.46 2.95
CA ARG A 290 8.19 9.93 1.99
C ARG A 290 6.95 9.03 2.04
N GLY A 291 5.78 9.60 1.78
CA GLY A 291 4.47 8.93 1.85
C GLY A 291 3.64 9.33 3.07
N LYS A 292 2.50 8.67 3.26
CA LYS A 292 1.52 9.00 4.32
C LYS A 292 1.03 7.83 5.19
N TYR A 293 0.94 6.63 4.62
CA TYR A 293 0.57 5.40 5.37
C TYR A 293 1.60 4.30 5.15
N ILE A 294 2.07 4.21 3.91
CA ILE A 294 3.27 3.48 3.54
C ILE A 294 4.36 4.52 3.33
N TYR A 295 5.46 4.31 4.03
CA TYR A 295 6.59 5.21 4.11
C TYR A 295 7.83 4.54 3.54
N PHE A 296 8.67 5.31 2.85
CA PHE A 296 9.93 4.80 2.34
C PHE A 296 10.99 5.90 2.25
N GLY A 297 12.25 5.50 2.42
CA GLY A 297 13.41 6.38 2.37
C GLY A 297 14.71 5.62 2.57
N ASN A 298 15.82 6.34 2.70
CA ASN A 298 17.12 5.78 3.05
C ASN A 298 17.68 6.54 4.25
N TRP A 299 18.33 5.83 5.16
CA TRP A 299 19.06 6.40 6.28
C TRP A 299 20.51 5.93 6.25
N GLU A 300 21.39 6.83 6.66
CA GLU A 300 22.75 6.47 7.04
C GLU A 300 22.73 5.50 8.23
N LYS A 301 23.72 4.61 8.27
CA LYS A 301 23.82 3.56 9.30
C LYS A 301 23.89 4.13 10.72
N GLU A 302 24.57 5.25 10.91
CA GLU A 302 24.67 5.93 12.21
C GLU A 302 23.31 6.43 12.69
N ARG A 303 22.54 7.08 11.80
CA ARG A 303 21.18 7.53 12.09
C ARG A 303 20.27 6.36 12.47
N PHE A 304 20.37 5.25 11.74
CA PHE A 304 19.63 4.02 12.06
C PHE A 304 19.92 3.54 13.49
N TRP A 305 21.20 3.38 13.84
CA TRP A 305 21.56 2.90 15.19
C TRP A 305 21.18 3.89 16.29
N LYS A 306 21.24 5.20 16.02
CA LYS A 306 20.77 6.23 16.95
C LYS A 306 19.27 6.04 17.24
N ILE A 307 18.45 5.85 16.21
CA ILE A 307 17.00 5.64 16.34
C ILE A 307 16.69 4.34 17.08
N ILE A 308 17.37 3.23 16.73
CA ILE A 308 17.14 1.93 17.39
C ILE A 308 17.54 1.97 18.86
N LYS A 309 18.70 2.55 19.22
CA LYS A 309 19.21 2.51 20.59
C LYS A 309 18.58 3.54 21.52
N LYS A 310 18.27 4.74 21.04
CA LYS A 310 17.80 5.84 21.88
C LYS A 310 16.28 6.04 21.85
N GLY A 311 15.58 5.32 20.96
CA GLY A 311 14.26 5.76 20.48
C GLY A 311 14.43 6.98 19.56
N ALA A 312 13.61 7.10 18.53
CA ALA A 312 13.67 8.30 17.68
C ALA A 312 13.40 9.55 18.53
N LEU A 313 14.24 10.57 18.30
CA LEU A 313 14.35 11.88 18.98
C LEU A 313 13.00 12.54 19.28
#